data_AF-A0AAN7Q5V2-F1
#
_entry.id   AF-A0AAN7Q5V2-F1
#
_cell.length_a   1.000
_cell.length_b   1.000
_cell.length_c   1.000
_cell.angle_alpha   90.00
_cell.angle_beta   90.00
_cell.angle_gamma   90.00
#
_symmetry.space_group_name_H-M   'P 1'
#
loop_
_entity.id
_entity.type
_entity.pdbx_description
1 polymer ?
#
loop_
_entity_poly.entity_id
_entity_poly.type
_entity_poly.pdbx_seq_one_letter_code
_entity_poly.pdbx_strand_id
1 'polypeptide(L)'
;MTLNRCLNAYVLLTLIILINHSNSYTPVNKNDVVKKILDTLHYISDKNDQLKNLIEIFVKTISRNNNKADDCQCVPFYLCNNGTVVKDGSNLLQPRIGVNPCSNLGDICCEPYLINASMLPTPPTTKTNLIQDCGYPSNIELNASSFISNTTSKFGEFPWTILILNRDFIYQCVGSLIHPKVVLTTSHCIKNDNVFTVRAGEWNTTTINEPYGHQNRKVEMIFKHPKFNEENLQYNVALLVLDLPFKLDLNVKTVCLVDEFEYQSHHSYSACAASGWGTDSLKGFYRRVMKKINFSLMSHTLCQSKFQTSRLGKWYMLHRSFVCGMNEQKQDLCTGDGGGPLVCPIQMEPLRYQQVGITSWGLSCDGEFPSVFTDVSYVRNWIDERFYYLNLTTRYYTY
;
A
#
# COMPACT_ATOMS: atom_id res chain seq x y z
N MET A 1 -20.95 -47.92 -39.04
CA MET A 1 -20.17 -46.66 -39.11
C MET A 1 -20.74 -45.50 -38.28
N THR A 2 -21.92 -45.63 -37.66
CA THR A 2 -22.60 -44.54 -36.92
C THR A 2 -22.39 -44.57 -35.40
N LEU A 3 -22.13 -45.73 -34.78
CA LEU A 3 -21.95 -45.85 -33.32
C LEU A 3 -20.64 -45.20 -32.80
N ASN A 4 -19.52 -45.38 -33.52
CA ASN A 4 -18.22 -44.80 -33.14
C ASN A 4 -18.17 -43.27 -33.23
N ARG A 5 -18.95 -42.66 -34.14
CA ARG A 5 -18.99 -41.19 -34.27
C ARG A 5 -19.76 -40.54 -33.12
N CYS A 6 -20.84 -41.17 -32.66
CA CYS A 6 -21.59 -40.69 -31.50
C CYS A 6 -20.80 -40.84 -30.19
N LEU A 7 -20.08 -41.95 -30.01
CA LEU A 7 -19.24 -42.16 -28.83
C LEU A 7 -18.10 -41.13 -28.74
N ASN A 8 -17.44 -40.86 -29.87
CA ASN A 8 -16.37 -39.86 -29.94
C ASN A 8 -16.88 -38.43 -29.67
N ALA A 9 -18.07 -38.08 -30.16
CA ALA A 9 -18.68 -36.78 -29.88
C ALA A 9 -19.10 -36.63 -28.40
N TYR A 10 -19.61 -37.70 -27.78
CA TYR A 10 -20.03 -37.69 -26.37
C TYR A 10 -18.83 -37.54 -25.42
N VAL A 11 -17.71 -38.20 -25.71
CA VAL A 11 -16.44 -38.06 -24.95
C VAL A 11 -15.86 -36.66 -25.11
N LEU A 12 -15.91 -36.08 -26.31
CA LEU A 12 -15.44 -34.71 -26.54
C LEU A 12 -16.28 -33.67 -25.79
N LEU A 13 -17.61 -33.85 -25.78
CA LEU A 13 -18.54 -32.94 -25.09
C LEU A 13 -18.36 -32.99 -23.57
N THR A 14 -18.19 -34.19 -23.00
CA THR A 14 -17.95 -34.38 -21.56
C THR A 14 -16.61 -33.79 -21.13
N LEU A 15 -15.57 -33.89 -21.95
CA LEU A 15 -14.26 -33.27 -21.70
C LEU A 15 -14.33 -31.73 -21.69
N ILE A 16 -15.09 -31.13 -22.61
CA ILE A 16 -15.28 -29.67 -22.65
C ILE A 16 -16.05 -29.18 -21.41
N ILE A 17 -17.07 -29.92 -20.96
CA ILE A 17 -17.86 -29.59 -19.76
C ILE A 17 -17.01 -29.69 -18.49
N LEU A 18 -16.17 -30.73 -18.35
CA LEU A 18 -15.27 -30.89 -17.20
C LEU A 18 -14.23 -29.76 -17.09
N ILE A 19 -13.75 -29.24 -18.22
CA ILE A 19 -12.79 -28.12 -18.24
C ILE A 19 -13.44 -26.82 -17.80
N ASN A 20 -14.64 -26.51 -18.31
CA ASN A 20 -15.38 -25.33 -17.88
C ASN A 20 -15.73 -25.37 -16.38
N HIS A 21 -16.00 -26.56 -15.83
CA HIS A 21 -16.23 -26.75 -14.40
C HIS A 21 -14.95 -26.75 -13.54
N SER A 22 -13.76 -26.95 -14.11
CA SER A 22 -12.50 -26.95 -13.35
C SER A 22 -12.04 -25.56 -12.89
N ASN A 23 -12.64 -24.49 -13.44
CA ASN A 23 -12.37 -23.10 -13.07
C ASN A 23 -13.14 -22.63 -11.83
N SER A 24 -14.07 -23.43 -11.29
CA SER A 24 -14.91 -23.10 -10.13
C SER A 24 -14.49 -23.80 -8.82
N TYR A 25 -13.40 -24.59 -8.82
CA TYR A 25 -12.88 -25.26 -7.62
C TYR A 25 -11.72 -24.50 -6.94
N THR A 26 -11.63 -24.63 -5.62
CA THR A 26 -10.52 -24.10 -4.81
C THR A 26 -9.17 -24.78 -5.18
N PRO A 27 -8.01 -24.12 -4.98
CA PRO A 27 -6.71 -24.58 -5.48
C PRO A 27 -6.31 -25.99 -5.02
N VAL A 28 -6.64 -26.37 -3.78
CA VAL A 28 -6.28 -27.67 -3.20
C VAL A 28 -7.01 -28.83 -3.89
N ASN A 29 -8.25 -28.64 -4.35
CA ASN A 29 -9.03 -29.67 -5.01
C ASN A 29 -8.77 -29.74 -6.53
N LYS A 30 -8.08 -28.75 -7.11
CA LYS A 30 -7.86 -28.66 -8.56
C LYS A 30 -6.87 -29.73 -9.05
N ASN A 31 -5.79 -29.97 -8.31
CA ASN A 31 -4.74 -30.91 -8.73
C ASN A 31 -5.22 -32.37 -8.70
N ASP A 32 -5.98 -32.78 -7.69
CA ASP A 32 -6.54 -34.13 -7.58
C ASP A 32 -7.60 -34.43 -8.65
N VAL A 33 -8.42 -33.43 -8.99
CA VAL A 33 -9.42 -33.55 -10.06
C VAL A 33 -8.73 -33.67 -11.42
N VAL A 34 -7.71 -32.85 -11.68
CA VAL A 34 -6.96 -32.94 -12.96
C VAL A 34 -6.21 -34.26 -13.08
N LYS A 35 -5.64 -34.79 -11.99
CA LYS A 35 -4.98 -36.10 -11.99
C LYS A 35 -5.94 -37.22 -12.38
N LYS A 36 -7.14 -37.27 -11.79
CA LYS A 36 -8.17 -38.27 -12.15
C LYS A 36 -8.65 -38.13 -13.60
N ILE A 37 -8.72 -36.92 -14.13
CA ILE A 37 -9.07 -36.66 -15.54
C ILE A 37 -7.95 -37.20 -16.46
N LEU A 38 -6.69 -36.95 -16.14
CA LEU A 38 -5.54 -37.45 -16.90
C LEU A 38 -5.48 -38.99 -16.91
N ASP A 39 -5.69 -39.63 -15.76
CA ASP A 39 -5.70 -41.10 -15.65
C ASP A 39 -6.82 -41.71 -16.51
N THR A 40 -8.00 -41.08 -16.50
CA THR A 40 -9.15 -41.53 -17.31
C THR A 40 -8.89 -41.36 -18.81
N LEU A 41 -8.26 -40.25 -19.21
CA LEU A 41 -7.90 -39.99 -20.60
C LEU A 41 -6.85 -40.97 -21.11
N HIS A 42 -5.83 -41.29 -20.30
CA HIS A 42 -4.85 -42.32 -20.65
C HIS A 42 -5.49 -43.69 -20.85
N TYR A 43 -6.42 -44.09 -19.98
CA TYR A 43 -7.15 -45.34 -20.13
C TYR A 43 -7.98 -45.41 -21.43
N ILE A 44 -8.63 -44.31 -21.82
CA ILE A 44 -9.42 -44.24 -23.07
C ILE A 44 -8.50 -44.26 -24.30
N SER A 45 -7.35 -43.58 -24.22
CA SER A 45 -6.35 -43.52 -25.28
C SER A 45 -5.78 -44.90 -25.64
N ASP A 46 -5.58 -45.76 -24.64
CA ASP A 46 -5.06 -47.12 -24.83
C ASP A 46 -6.07 -48.09 -25.46
N LYS A 47 -7.36 -47.76 -25.42
CA LYS A 47 -8.45 -48.62 -25.90
C LYS A 47 -9.03 -48.18 -27.25
N ASN A 48 -8.62 -47.03 -27.79
CA ASN A 48 -9.18 -46.50 -29.03
C ASN A 48 -8.12 -45.78 -29.88
N ASP A 49 -7.53 -46.51 -30.84
CA ASP A 49 -6.44 -46.04 -31.70
C ASP A 49 -6.81 -44.79 -32.53
N GLN A 50 -8.09 -44.58 -32.84
CA GLN A 50 -8.53 -43.38 -33.58
C GLN A 50 -8.52 -42.11 -32.72
N LEU A 51 -8.66 -42.24 -31.40
CA LEU A 51 -8.65 -41.12 -30.46
C LEU A 51 -7.27 -40.91 -29.82
N LYS A 52 -6.39 -41.90 -29.89
CA LYS A 52 -5.05 -41.89 -29.26
C LYS A 52 -4.25 -40.63 -29.57
N ASN A 53 -4.13 -40.25 -30.85
CA ASN A 53 -3.39 -39.02 -31.22
C ASN A 53 -4.05 -37.74 -30.70
N LEU A 54 -5.38 -37.66 -30.73
CA LEU A 54 -6.12 -36.50 -30.23
C LEU A 54 -5.98 -36.38 -28.70
N ILE A 55 -6.08 -37.50 -27.98
CA ILE A 55 -5.95 -37.56 -26.53
C ILE A 55 -4.50 -37.32 -26.10
N GLU A 56 -3.49 -37.85 -26.80
CA GLU A 56 -2.09 -37.58 -26.48
C GLU A 56 -1.72 -36.10 -26.67
N ILE A 57 -2.22 -35.46 -27.74
CA ILE A 57 -2.07 -34.01 -27.95
C ILE A 57 -2.75 -33.24 -26.80
N PHE A 58 -3.93 -33.70 -26.39
CA PHE A 58 -4.72 -33.06 -25.33
C PHE A 58 -4.08 -33.21 -23.95
N VAL A 59 -3.61 -34.41 -23.61
CA VAL A 59 -2.85 -34.73 -22.39
C VAL A 59 -1.57 -33.91 -22.35
N LYS A 60 -0.82 -33.81 -23.45
CA LYS A 60 0.37 -32.93 -23.53
C LYS A 60 0.01 -31.47 -23.26
N THR A 61 -1.17 -31.02 -23.68
CA THR A 61 -1.65 -29.65 -23.48
C THR A 61 -2.05 -29.39 -22.02
N ILE A 62 -2.74 -30.35 -21.38
CA ILE A 62 -3.10 -30.27 -19.96
C ILE A 62 -1.87 -30.36 -19.05
N SER A 63 -0.96 -31.31 -19.32
CA SER A 63 0.30 -31.44 -18.58
C SER A 63 1.21 -30.22 -18.78
N ARG A 64 1.20 -29.54 -19.94
CA ARG A 64 1.89 -28.24 -20.12
C ARG A 64 1.30 -27.11 -19.27
N ASN A 65 0.01 -27.14 -18.97
CA ASN A 65 -0.64 -26.13 -18.14
C ASN A 65 -0.47 -26.40 -16.63
N ASN A 66 -0.26 -27.65 -16.22
CA ASN A 66 0.01 -28.02 -14.83
C ASN A 66 1.51 -28.09 -14.47
N ASN A 67 2.40 -28.36 -15.43
CA ASN A 67 3.85 -28.45 -15.19
C ASN A 67 4.58 -27.10 -15.24
N LYS A 68 3.87 -25.96 -15.23
CA LYS A 68 4.49 -24.63 -15.11
C LYS A 68 4.97 -24.29 -13.69
N ALA A 69 4.80 -25.20 -12.72
CA ALA A 69 5.26 -25.03 -11.36
C ALA A 69 6.72 -25.50 -11.12
N ASP A 70 7.32 -26.28 -12.03
CA ASP A 70 8.59 -26.98 -11.75
C ASP A 70 9.84 -26.38 -12.46
N ASP A 71 9.72 -25.32 -13.26
CA ASP A 71 10.84 -24.85 -14.12
C ASP A 71 11.30 -23.40 -13.85
N CYS A 72 10.89 -22.79 -12.74
CA CYS A 72 11.32 -21.45 -12.40
C CYS A 72 11.49 -21.19 -10.90
N GLN A 73 12.45 -20.35 -10.58
CA GLN A 73 12.66 -19.81 -9.25
C GLN A 73 11.96 -18.46 -9.11
N CYS A 74 11.18 -18.29 -8.05
CA CYS A 74 10.63 -16.99 -7.68
C CYS A 74 11.75 -16.09 -7.18
N VAL A 75 12.01 -15.00 -7.89
CA VAL A 75 13.00 -13.97 -7.53
C VAL A 75 12.35 -12.60 -7.60
N PRO A 76 12.78 -11.61 -6.80
CA PRO A 76 12.30 -10.23 -6.94
C PRO A 76 12.30 -9.74 -8.39
N PHE A 77 11.22 -9.09 -8.83
CA PHE A 77 10.95 -8.78 -10.25
C PHE A 77 12.11 -8.06 -10.97
N TYR A 78 12.89 -7.26 -10.26
CA TYR A 78 14.04 -6.53 -10.80
C TYR A 78 15.25 -7.45 -11.12
N LEU A 79 15.20 -8.72 -10.73
CA LEU A 79 16.23 -9.72 -11.01
C LEU A 79 15.93 -10.56 -12.26
N CYS A 80 14.85 -10.28 -13.01
CA CYS A 80 14.46 -11.08 -14.18
C CYS A 80 14.02 -10.22 -15.39
N ASN A 81 14.54 -10.48 -16.59
CA ASN A 81 14.12 -9.85 -17.85
C ASN A 81 13.96 -10.87 -18.99
N ASN A 82 12.76 -10.96 -19.58
CA ASN A 82 12.51 -11.82 -20.76
C ASN A 82 12.96 -13.29 -20.58
N GLY A 83 12.83 -13.84 -19.37
CA GLY A 83 13.28 -15.20 -19.02
C GLY A 83 14.78 -15.34 -18.74
N THR A 84 15.55 -14.24 -18.74
CA THR A 84 17.00 -14.22 -18.48
C THR A 84 17.39 -13.08 -17.54
N VAL A 85 18.46 -13.24 -16.75
CA VAL A 85 18.91 -12.19 -15.82
C VAL A 85 19.70 -11.12 -16.59
N VAL A 86 19.19 -9.89 -16.66
CA VAL A 86 19.92 -8.73 -17.24
C VAL A 86 20.98 -8.24 -16.26
N LYS A 87 22.18 -7.99 -16.79
CA LYS A 87 23.38 -7.66 -16.02
C LYS A 87 23.89 -6.21 -16.24
N ASP A 88 23.21 -5.39 -17.04
CA ASP A 88 23.74 -4.07 -17.47
C ASP A 88 22.73 -2.89 -17.52
N GLY A 89 21.46 -3.09 -17.15
CA GLY A 89 20.51 -1.98 -17.01
C GLY A 89 19.99 -1.36 -18.31
N SER A 90 19.90 -2.13 -19.42
CA SER A 90 19.35 -1.63 -20.68
C SER A 90 17.81 -1.81 -20.83
N ASN A 91 17.12 -0.68 -21.12
CA ASN A 91 15.79 -0.47 -21.71
C ASN A 91 14.49 -1.02 -21.06
N LEU A 92 13.82 -0.08 -20.37
CA LEU A 92 12.40 -0.04 -19.96
C LEU A 92 11.44 0.07 -21.17
N LEU A 93 11.02 -1.02 -21.82
CA LEU A 93 9.76 -1.09 -22.62
C LEU A 93 9.25 -2.56 -22.73
N GLN A 94 7.93 -2.74 -22.58
CA GLN A 94 7.17 -4.02 -22.45
C GLN A 94 7.28 -5.00 -23.65
N PRO A 95 7.00 -6.31 -23.42
CA PRO A 95 5.72 -6.86 -23.86
C PRO A 95 5.00 -7.76 -22.82
N ARG A 96 3.71 -7.99 -23.11
CA ARG A 96 2.65 -8.52 -22.23
C ARG A 96 2.56 -10.06 -22.17
N ILE A 97 1.75 -10.51 -21.19
CA ILE A 97 1.03 -11.80 -21.05
C ILE A 97 1.80 -12.90 -20.32
N GLY A 98 1.49 -13.04 -19.03
CA GLY A 98 1.79 -14.22 -18.24
C GLY A 98 1.23 -14.09 -16.83
N VAL A 99 0.35 -15.01 -16.42
CA VAL A 99 -0.13 -15.13 -15.03
C VAL A 99 1.09 -15.46 -14.15
N ASN A 100 1.42 -14.61 -13.18
CA ASN A 100 2.55 -14.82 -12.26
C ASN A 100 2.20 -15.97 -11.28
N PRO A 101 2.98 -17.07 -11.26
CA PRO A 101 2.72 -18.22 -10.38
C PRO A 101 3.32 -18.08 -8.97
N CYS A 102 4.10 -17.03 -8.69
CA CYS A 102 4.75 -16.84 -7.39
C CYS A 102 3.78 -16.36 -6.30
N SER A 103 3.89 -16.96 -5.10
CA SER A 103 3.00 -16.66 -3.97
C SER A 103 3.36 -15.38 -3.20
N ASN A 104 4.62 -14.94 -3.30
CA ASN A 104 5.13 -13.76 -2.60
C ASN A 104 4.96 -12.49 -3.45
N LEU A 105 4.59 -11.40 -2.79
CA LEU A 105 4.40 -10.11 -3.41
C LEU A 105 5.74 -9.53 -3.88
N GLY A 106 5.88 -9.25 -5.18
CA GLY A 106 7.09 -8.67 -5.78
C GLY A 106 8.04 -9.70 -6.41
N ASP A 107 7.78 -10.99 -6.26
CA ASP A 107 8.56 -12.04 -6.91
C ASP A 107 7.97 -12.37 -8.29
N ILE A 108 8.83 -12.65 -9.27
CA ILE A 108 8.51 -13.18 -10.59
C ILE A 108 9.20 -14.53 -10.79
N CYS A 109 8.52 -15.43 -11.49
CA CYS A 109 9.03 -16.73 -11.90
C CYS A 109 10.13 -16.55 -12.96
N CYS A 110 11.38 -16.91 -12.63
CA CYS A 110 12.56 -16.78 -13.49
C CYS A 110 13.28 -18.13 -13.67
N GLU A 111 13.75 -18.47 -14.87
CA GLU A 111 14.39 -19.77 -15.15
C GLU A 111 15.78 -19.88 -14.47
N PRO A 112 16.09 -21.00 -13.80
CA PRO A 112 17.36 -21.17 -13.10
C PRO A 112 18.49 -21.49 -14.09
N TYR A 113 19.43 -20.56 -14.30
CA TYR A 113 20.76 -20.90 -14.86
C TYR A 113 21.82 -20.93 -13.76
N LEU A 114 22.66 -21.96 -13.83
CA LEU A 114 23.73 -22.37 -12.92
C LEU A 114 24.50 -21.20 -12.27
N ILE A 115 24.42 -21.12 -10.95
CA ILE A 115 25.04 -20.10 -10.10
C ILE A 115 26.56 -20.37 -10.01
N ASN A 116 27.38 -19.40 -10.41
CA ASN A 116 28.73 -19.25 -9.86
C ASN A 116 28.73 -18.08 -8.87
N ALA A 117 28.84 -18.41 -7.59
CA ALA A 117 28.83 -17.49 -6.47
C ALA A 117 30.14 -16.69 -6.42
N SER A 118 30.18 -15.50 -7.03
CA SER A 118 31.26 -14.53 -6.76
C SER A 118 30.93 -13.07 -7.01
N MET A 119 29.73 -12.72 -7.52
CA MET A 119 29.40 -11.32 -7.79
C MET A 119 27.94 -11.02 -7.47
N LEU A 120 27.65 -10.79 -6.18
CA LEU A 120 26.41 -10.14 -5.74
C LEU A 120 26.52 -8.64 -6.08
N PRO A 121 25.68 -8.09 -6.99
CA PRO A 121 25.68 -6.67 -7.26
C PRO A 121 25.01 -5.91 -6.11
N THR A 122 25.61 -4.80 -5.70
CA THR A 122 24.98 -3.82 -4.81
C THR A 122 23.82 -3.09 -5.49
N PRO A 123 22.78 -2.66 -4.75
CA PRO A 123 21.66 -1.91 -5.28
C PRO A 123 22.12 -0.69 -6.11
N PRO A 124 21.42 -0.35 -7.20
CA PRO A 124 21.78 0.79 -8.03
C PRO A 124 21.71 2.08 -7.21
N THR A 125 22.86 2.68 -6.96
CA THR A 125 22.95 4.04 -6.41
C THR A 125 22.78 5.01 -7.55
N THR A 126 21.54 5.22 -7.98
CA THR A 126 21.20 6.47 -8.68
C THR A 126 21.36 7.60 -7.69
N LYS A 127 22.57 8.17 -7.64
CA LYS A 127 22.78 9.52 -7.10
C LYS A 127 22.12 10.51 -8.05
N THR A 128 20.79 10.51 -8.09
CA THR A 128 20.11 11.76 -8.39
C THR A 128 20.44 12.67 -7.21
N ASN A 129 20.93 13.87 -7.48
CA ASN A 129 20.82 14.95 -6.52
C ASN A 129 19.31 15.07 -6.24
N LEU A 130 18.83 14.36 -5.20
CA LEU A 130 17.48 14.48 -4.66
C LEU A 130 17.44 15.88 -4.11
N ILE A 131 17.12 16.82 -5.00
CA ILE A 131 16.86 18.19 -4.66
C ILE A 131 15.80 18.15 -3.57
N GLN A 132 16.09 18.94 -2.56
CA GLN A 132 15.50 19.09 -1.25
C GLN A 132 14.04 19.57 -1.38
N ASP A 133 13.19 18.76 -2.00
CA ASP A 133 11.85 19.17 -2.43
C ASP A 133 10.80 18.17 -1.92
N CYS A 134 9.83 18.70 -1.18
CA CYS A 134 8.82 17.93 -0.46
C CYS A 134 7.65 17.51 -1.36
N GLY A 135 6.86 16.52 -0.92
CA GLY A 135 5.54 16.27 -1.49
C GLY A 135 5.50 15.50 -2.81
N TYR A 136 6.65 15.05 -3.33
CA TYR A 136 6.68 14.25 -4.55
C TYR A 136 6.53 12.74 -4.26
N PRO A 137 5.51 12.07 -4.82
CA PRO A 137 5.44 10.62 -4.77
C PRO A 137 6.61 10.03 -5.57
N SER A 138 6.84 8.72 -5.42
CA SER A 138 7.80 8.03 -6.29
C SER A 138 7.07 7.25 -7.36
N ASN A 139 7.41 7.54 -8.61
CA ASN A 139 6.89 6.87 -9.80
C ASN A 139 7.58 5.51 -10.01
N ILE A 140 7.65 4.67 -8.98
CA ILE A 140 8.18 3.31 -9.13
C ILE A 140 7.06 2.45 -9.69
N GLU A 141 7.08 2.24 -11.01
CA GLU A 141 6.20 1.26 -11.65
C GLU A 141 6.70 -0.14 -11.35
N LEU A 142 6.23 -0.71 -10.25
CA LEU A 142 6.29 -2.16 -10.06
C LEU A 142 5.27 -2.80 -11.00
N ASN A 143 5.69 -3.73 -11.84
CA ASN A 143 4.81 -4.58 -12.68
C ASN A 143 3.99 -5.57 -11.82
N ALA A 144 3.34 -5.10 -10.76
CA ALA A 144 2.43 -5.85 -9.92
C ALA A 144 0.97 -5.56 -10.35
N SER A 145 0.66 -5.82 -11.62
CA SER A 145 -0.70 -5.66 -12.17
C SER A 145 -1.75 -6.56 -11.52
N SER A 146 -1.36 -7.46 -10.60
CA SER A 146 -2.25 -8.39 -9.91
C SER A 146 -2.74 -7.93 -8.53
N PHE A 147 -2.26 -6.80 -7.99
CA PHE A 147 -2.63 -6.34 -6.62
C PHE A 147 -3.06 -4.87 -6.54
N ILE A 148 -3.24 -4.20 -7.68
CA ILE A 148 -3.73 -2.82 -7.73
C ILE A 148 -5.26 -2.85 -7.54
N SER A 149 -5.71 -2.84 -6.29
CA SER A 149 -7.04 -2.34 -5.97
C SER A 149 -6.98 -0.83 -5.80
N ASN A 150 -8.08 -0.11 -6.05
CA ASN A 150 -8.17 1.34 -5.78
C ASN A 150 -7.84 1.72 -4.32
N THR A 151 -7.86 0.75 -3.41
CA THR A 151 -7.64 0.91 -1.97
C THR A 151 -6.23 0.54 -1.51
N THR A 152 -5.37 -0.01 -2.38
CA THR A 152 -3.99 -0.38 -2.05
C THR A 152 -3.03 0.64 -2.65
N SER A 153 -2.03 1.08 -1.88
CA SER A 153 -1.01 1.98 -2.41
C SER A 153 0.01 1.22 -3.25
N LYS A 154 0.58 1.90 -4.25
CA LYS A 154 1.78 1.42 -4.94
C LYS A 154 3.00 1.60 -4.03
N PHE A 155 4.03 0.78 -4.23
CA PHE A 155 5.30 0.94 -3.54
C PHE A 155 5.89 2.34 -3.83
N GLY A 156 6.23 3.07 -2.78
CA GLY A 156 6.73 4.45 -2.90
C GLY A 156 5.69 5.48 -3.33
N GLU A 157 4.39 5.16 -3.37
CA GLU A 157 3.34 6.15 -3.70
C GLU A 157 3.25 7.26 -2.65
N PHE A 158 3.37 6.90 -1.37
CA PHE A 158 3.39 7.84 -0.24
C PHE A 158 4.69 7.66 0.57
N PRO A 159 5.84 8.11 0.04
CA PRO A 159 7.18 7.83 0.60
C PRO A 159 7.44 8.56 1.93
N TRP A 160 6.54 9.46 2.33
CA TRP A 160 6.56 10.15 3.62
C TRP A 160 5.80 9.41 4.71
N THR A 161 5.05 8.36 4.40
CA THR A 161 4.22 7.67 5.41
C THR A 161 5.09 6.83 6.32
N ILE A 162 4.96 7.06 7.63
CA ILE A 162 5.81 6.48 8.68
C ILE A 162 4.99 5.51 9.53
N LEU A 163 5.56 4.34 9.83
CA LEU A 163 5.04 3.40 10.81
C LEU A 163 5.58 3.77 12.20
N ILE A 164 4.73 3.92 13.21
CA ILE A 164 5.13 4.17 14.59
C ILE A 164 4.94 2.88 15.40
N LEU A 165 6.03 2.42 16.00
CA LEU A 165 6.12 1.17 16.75
C LEU A 165 6.52 1.43 18.20
N ASN A 166 6.04 0.61 19.13
CA ASN A 166 6.54 0.62 20.50
C ASN A 166 7.90 -0.11 20.61
N ARG A 167 8.41 -0.28 21.83
CA ARG A 167 9.66 -1.00 22.13
C ARG A 167 9.70 -2.43 21.59
N ASP A 168 8.57 -3.11 21.55
CA ASP A 168 8.43 -4.50 21.12
C ASP A 168 8.15 -4.61 19.61
N PHE A 169 8.36 -3.53 18.85
CA PHE A 169 8.03 -3.41 17.44
C PHE A 169 6.54 -3.65 17.12
N ILE A 170 5.66 -3.45 18.11
CA ILE A 170 4.21 -3.54 17.94
C ILE A 170 3.68 -2.22 17.39
N TYR A 171 2.92 -2.32 16.32
CA TYR A 171 2.25 -1.20 15.68
C TYR A 171 1.42 -0.38 16.66
N GLN A 172 1.62 0.93 16.66
CA GLN A 172 0.85 1.88 17.48
C GLN A 172 0.01 2.79 16.58
N CYS A 173 0.65 3.49 15.66
CA CYS A 173 0.05 4.52 14.84
C CYS A 173 0.83 4.74 13.53
N VAL A 174 0.34 5.67 12.72
CA VAL A 174 1.00 6.20 11.53
C VAL A 174 1.55 7.61 11.84
N GLY A 175 2.51 8.06 11.05
CA GLY A 175 2.96 9.45 11.00
C GLY A 175 3.36 9.85 9.59
N SER A 176 3.87 11.06 9.45
CA SER A 176 4.45 11.56 8.20
C SER A 176 5.83 12.17 8.43
N LEU A 177 6.73 11.95 7.48
CA LEU A 177 8.05 12.54 7.48
C LEU A 177 7.96 13.97 6.94
N ILE A 178 8.31 14.96 7.76
CA ILE A 178 8.34 16.38 7.36
C ILE A 178 9.77 16.92 7.31
N HIS A 179 10.71 16.20 7.92
CA HIS A 179 12.14 16.47 7.91
C HIS A 179 12.88 15.14 8.10
N PRO A 180 14.11 14.92 7.60
CA PRO A 180 14.85 13.67 7.80
C PRO A 180 14.96 13.22 9.27
N LYS A 181 14.85 14.16 10.22
CA LYS A 181 14.86 13.93 11.68
C LYS A 181 13.52 14.16 12.39
N VAL A 182 12.44 14.52 11.71
CA VAL A 182 11.18 14.88 12.39
C VAL A 182 9.99 14.20 11.72
N VAL A 183 9.23 13.49 12.53
CA VAL A 183 7.96 12.85 12.14
C VAL A 183 6.81 13.63 12.77
N LEU A 184 5.81 13.97 11.97
CA LEU A 184 4.55 14.55 12.38
C LEU A 184 3.51 13.44 12.62
N THR A 185 2.79 13.51 13.73
CA THR A 185 1.73 12.56 14.08
C THR A 185 0.74 13.23 15.04
N THR A 186 -0.16 12.47 15.65
CA THR A 186 -1.11 12.95 16.66
C THR A 186 -0.58 12.77 18.08
N SER A 187 -1.01 13.63 19.00
CA SER A 187 -0.64 13.53 20.43
C SER A 187 -1.19 12.29 21.11
N HIS A 188 -2.42 11.86 20.77
CA HIS A 188 -3.06 10.68 21.38
C HIS A 188 -2.35 9.36 21.07
N CYS A 189 -1.59 9.28 19.98
CA CYS A 189 -0.77 8.13 19.63
C CYS A 189 0.40 7.93 20.59
N ILE A 190 0.81 8.99 21.31
CA ILE A 190 2.05 9.03 22.06
C ILE A 190 1.76 8.97 23.56
N LYS A 191 2.10 7.84 24.18
CA LYS A 191 2.03 7.65 25.65
C LYS A 191 3.39 8.01 26.26
N ASN A 192 3.39 8.74 27.37
CA ASN A 192 4.60 9.37 27.93
C ASN A 192 5.68 8.35 28.37
N ASP A 193 5.30 7.13 28.74
CA ASP A 193 6.23 6.10 29.25
C ASP A 193 6.76 5.15 28.16
N ASN A 194 6.37 5.36 26.90
CA ASN A 194 6.71 4.46 25.82
C ASN A 194 7.98 4.91 25.09
N VAL A 195 8.89 3.96 24.87
CA VAL A 195 9.97 4.12 23.89
C VAL A 195 9.42 3.76 22.51
N PHE A 196 9.58 4.67 21.56
CA PHE A 196 9.08 4.49 20.20
C PHE A 196 10.22 4.28 19.20
N THR A 197 9.96 3.43 18.22
CA THR A 197 10.74 3.31 17.00
C THR A 197 9.86 3.70 15.83
N VAL A 198 10.37 4.52 14.92
CA VAL A 198 9.69 4.87 13.68
C VAL A 198 10.34 4.13 12.51
N ARG A 199 9.52 3.70 11.55
CA ARG A 199 9.98 3.04 10.31
C ARG A 199 9.55 3.82 9.08
N ALA A 200 10.51 4.17 8.23
CA ALA A 200 10.29 4.82 6.94
C ALA A 200 10.57 3.84 5.79
N GLY A 201 9.91 4.05 4.64
CA GLY A 201 10.14 3.25 3.43
C GLY A 201 9.55 1.84 3.47
N GLU A 202 8.67 1.58 4.44
CA GLU A 202 7.89 0.36 4.55
C GLU A 202 6.76 0.34 3.52
N TRP A 203 6.38 -0.84 3.06
CA TRP A 203 5.21 -1.03 2.20
C TRP A 203 4.46 -2.30 2.57
N ASN A 204 5.14 -3.45 2.52
CA ASN A 204 4.61 -4.72 3.00
C ASN A 204 5.33 -5.17 4.27
N THR A 205 4.66 -5.00 5.42
CA THR A 205 5.21 -5.28 6.76
C THR A 205 5.53 -6.76 7.02
N THR A 206 5.29 -7.65 6.05
CA THR A 206 5.57 -9.09 6.14
C THR A 206 6.74 -9.55 5.27
N THR A 207 7.34 -8.65 4.49
CA THR A 207 8.45 -8.96 3.58
C THR A 207 9.59 -7.95 3.73
N ILE A 208 10.73 -8.27 3.12
CA ILE A 208 11.89 -7.37 2.97
C ILE A 208 12.43 -7.40 1.54
N ASN A 209 11.60 -7.87 0.58
CA ASN A 209 11.98 -8.10 -0.81
C ASN A 209 11.76 -6.86 -1.69
N GLU A 210 11.32 -5.75 -1.09
CA GLU A 210 11.13 -4.48 -1.75
C GLU A 210 12.45 -3.95 -2.35
N PRO A 211 12.42 -3.28 -3.52
CA PRO A 211 13.63 -2.79 -4.18
C PRO A 211 14.47 -1.85 -3.31
N TYR A 212 13.81 -1.13 -2.40
CA TYR A 212 14.43 -0.29 -1.38
C TYR A 212 13.96 -0.77 -0.01
N GLY A 213 14.91 -1.12 0.85
CA GLY A 213 14.62 -1.55 2.22
C GLY A 213 14.09 -0.43 3.10
N HIS A 214 13.33 -0.79 4.12
CA HIS A 214 12.87 0.16 5.14
C HIS A 214 14.03 0.59 6.05
N GLN A 215 13.85 1.73 6.72
CA GLN A 215 14.80 2.26 7.71
C GLN A 215 14.09 2.42 9.06
N ASN A 216 14.75 2.03 10.16
CA ASN A 216 14.25 2.26 11.53
C ASN A 216 15.06 3.35 12.23
N ARG A 217 14.40 4.21 13.03
CA ARG A 217 15.02 5.23 13.89
C ARG A 217 14.34 5.26 15.25
N LYS A 218 15.12 5.56 16.30
CA LYS A 218 14.54 5.72 17.64
C LYS A 218 14.02 7.14 17.80
N VAL A 219 12.95 7.29 18.56
CA VAL A 219 12.48 8.61 18.98
C VAL A 219 13.32 9.07 20.17
N GLU A 220 13.97 10.22 20.01
CA GLU A 220 14.83 10.85 21.02
C GLU A 220 14.03 11.86 21.85
N MET A 221 13.19 12.68 21.20
CA MET A 221 12.35 13.68 21.88
C MET A 221 10.94 13.71 21.29
N ILE A 222 9.97 14.05 22.15
CA ILE A 222 8.55 14.16 21.81
C ILE A 222 8.07 15.55 22.20
N PHE A 223 7.42 16.24 21.26
CA PHE A 223 6.68 17.48 21.54
C PHE A 223 5.21 17.26 21.26
N LYS A 224 4.38 17.27 22.30
CA LYS A 224 2.92 17.36 22.17
C LYS A 224 2.50 18.83 22.10
N HIS A 225 1.43 19.13 21.37
CA HIS A 225 0.90 20.48 21.37
C HIS A 225 0.45 20.89 22.78
N PRO A 226 0.83 22.06 23.31
CA PRO A 226 0.55 22.44 24.71
C PRO A 226 -0.94 22.61 25.01
N LYS A 227 -1.76 22.88 23.98
CA LYS A 227 -3.23 22.95 24.07
C LYS A 227 -3.93 21.62 23.77
N PHE A 228 -3.20 20.51 23.61
CA PHE A 228 -3.81 19.21 23.39
C PHE A 228 -4.73 18.84 24.56
N ASN A 229 -5.95 18.43 24.24
CA ASN A 229 -6.92 17.97 25.22
C ASN A 229 -7.30 16.51 24.91
N GLU A 230 -7.07 15.61 25.86
CA GLU A 230 -7.28 14.17 25.68
C GLU A 230 -8.77 13.77 25.61
N GLU A 231 -9.66 14.56 26.21
CA GLU A 231 -11.10 14.27 26.27
C GLU A 231 -11.79 14.56 24.93
N ASN A 232 -11.41 15.66 24.27
CA ASN A 232 -12.06 16.13 23.05
C ASN A 232 -11.14 16.14 21.82
N LEU A 233 -9.89 15.72 21.98
CA LEU A 233 -8.86 15.61 20.94
C LEU A 233 -8.56 16.94 20.21
N GLN A 234 -8.87 18.09 20.81
CA GLN A 234 -8.47 19.38 20.24
C GLN A 234 -6.95 19.51 20.23
N TYR A 235 -6.40 20.17 19.20
CA TYR A 235 -4.95 20.33 18.99
C TYR A 235 -4.18 18.99 19.04
N ASN A 236 -4.76 17.93 18.50
CA ASN A 236 -4.18 16.59 18.50
C ASN A 236 -3.05 16.45 17.47
N VAL A 237 -1.90 17.00 17.81
CA VAL A 237 -0.67 16.97 17.00
C VAL A 237 0.54 16.78 17.89
N ALA A 238 1.53 16.02 17.41
CA ALA A 238 2.81 15.83 18.06
C ALA A 238 3.94 15.74 17.04
N LEU A 239 5.14 16.13 17.45
CA LEU A 239 6.39 15.96 16.73
C LEU A 239 7.27 14.93 17.43
N LEU A 240 7.80 13.99 16.67
CA LEU A 240 8.80 13.02 17.12
C LEU A 240 10.14 13.39 16.49
N VAL A 241 11.10 13.76 17.33
CA VAL A 241 12.48 14.03 16.92
C VAL A 241 13.28 12.74 17.03
N LEU A 242 14.03 12.43 15.97
CA LEU A 242 14.73 11.17 15.80
C LEU A 242 16.19 11.27 16.21
N ASP A 243 16.73 10.19 16.77
CA ASP A 243 18.13 10.05 17.15
C ASP A 243 19.08 10.27 15.96
N LEU A 244 18.73 9.69 14.81
CA LEU A 244 19.49 9.80 13.56
C LEU A 244 18.56 10.18 12.40
N PRO A 245 19.07 10.94 11.40
CA PRO A 245 18.27 11.26 10.23
C PRO A 245 18.00 10.01 9.40
N PHE A 246 16.85 9.96 8.75
CA PHE A 246 16.61 9.06 7.63
C PHE A 246 17.48 9.45 6.43
N LYS A 247 17.94 8.44 5.69
CA LYS A 247 18.53 8.67 4.36
C LYS A 247 17.38 8.81 3.38
N LEU A 248 17.21 9.98 2.80
CA LEU A 248 16.18 10.19 1.78
C LEU A 248 16.51 9.35 0.54
N ASP A 249 15.48 8.72 -0.03
CA ASP A 249 15.57 7.81 -1.17
C ASP A 249 14.20 7.77 -1.88
N LEU A 250 14.04 6.95 -2.93
CA LEU A 250 12.76 6.85 -3.64
C LEU A 250 11.62 6.36 -2.73
N ASN A 251 11.86 5.49 -1.76
CA ASN A 251 10.83 5.07 -0.81
C ASN A 251 10.77 5.93 0.47
N VAL A 252 11.66 6.91 0.65
CA VAL A 252 11.74 7.75 1.85
C VAL A 252 11.91 9.22 1.47
N LYS A 253 10.82 10.00 1.51
CA LYS A 253 10.83 11.44 1.21
C LYS A 253 9.99 12.21 2.23
N THR A 254 10.11 13.53 2.23
CA THR A 254 9.27 14.39 3.07
C THR A 254 8.00 14.81 2.34
N VAL A 255 6.93 15.06 3.09
CA VAL A 255 5.70 15.68 2.58
C VAL A 255 5.77 17.19 2.76
N CYS A 256 5.16 17.95 1.85
CA CYS A 256 4.97 19.38 2.09
C CYS A 256 3.91 19.61 3.16
N LEU A 257 4.00 20.70 3.90
CA LEU A 257 2.92 21.13 4.79
C LEU A 257 2.19 22.30 4.14
N VAL A 258 0.88 22.32 4.35
CA VAL A 258 0.06 23.47 3.96
C VAL A 258 0.44 24.71 4.77
N ASP A 259 0.45 25.87 4.11
CA ASP A 259 0.75 27.15 4.74
C ASP A 259 -0.38 27.64 5.66
N GLU A 260 -0.01 28.53 6.57
CA GLU A 260 -0.97 29.20 7.45
C GLU A 260 -1.97 29.99 6.58
N PHE A 261 -3.24 29.99 6.96
CA PHE A 261 -4.34 30.70 6.28
C PHE A 261 -4.83 30.14 4.94
N GLU A 262 -4.23 29.07 4.39
CA GLU A 262 -4.81 28.39 3.22
C GLU A 262 -6.13 27.66 3.54
N TYR A 263 -6.52 27.51 4.82
CA TYR A 263 -7.77 26.86 5.25
C TYR A 263 -9.02 27.24 4.41
N GLN A 264 -9.12 28.50 3.96
CA GLN A 264 -10.28 28.98 3.22
C GLN A 264 -10.40 28.37 1.81
N SER A 265 -9.29 27.96 1.17
CA SER A 265 -9.27 27.31 -0.16
C SER A 265 -9.48 25.79 -0.11
N HIS A 266 -9.44 25.17 1.08
CA HIS A 266 -9.50 23.71 1.22
C HIS A 266 -10.82 23.08 0.76
N HIS A 267 -11.88 23.88 0.67
CA HIS A 267 -13.20 23.47 0.19
C HIS A 267 -13.21 23.00 -1.28
N SER A 268 -12.14 23.25 -2.03
CA SER A 268 -12.01 22.87 -3.44
C SER A 268 -11.15 21.63 -3.68
N TYR A 269 -10.58 21.00 -2.64
CA TYR A 269 -9.81 19.77 -2.83
C TYR A 269 -10.72 18.56 -2.96
N SER A 270 -10.88 18.08 -4.20
CA SER A 270 -11.67 16.89 -4.55
C SER A 270 -10.82 15.63 -4.78
N ALA A 271 -9.55 15.63 -4.36
CA ALA A 271 -8.60 14.55 -4.70
C ALA A 271 -7.56 14.30 -3.60
N CYS A 272 -7.96 14.39 -2.32
CA CYS A 272 -7.06 14.09 -1.22
C CYS A 272 -6.95 12.58 -1.00
N ALA A 273 -5.88 12.13 -0.37
CA ALA A 273 -5.65 10.74 0.00
C ALA A 273 -5.10 10.63 1.42
N ALA A 274 -5.63 9.70 2.19
CA ALA A 274 -5.04 9.26 3.45
C ALA A 274 -4.39 7.89 3.26
N SER A 275 -3.24 7.67 3.88
CA SER A 275 -2.47 6.42 3.74
C SER A 275 -2.04 5.85 5.09
N GLY A 276 -2.05 4.53 5.22
CA GLY A 276 -1.71 3.84 6.46
C GLY A 276 -1.82 2.31 6.39
N TRP A 277 -1.63 1.66 7.55
CA TRP A 277 -1.73 0.20 7.74
C TRP A 277 -2.83 -0.21 8.73
N GLY A 278 -3.76 0.72 9.05
CA GLY A 278 -4.88 0.46 9.94
C GLY A 278 -5.83 -0.64 9.44
N THR A 279 -6.63 -1.18 10.35
CA THR A 279 -7.38 -2.43 10.18
C THR A 279 -8.87 -2.19 9.98
N ASP A 280 -9.53 -2.96 9.11
CA ASP A 280 -10.97 -3.19 9.25
C ASP A 280 -11.19 -4.07 10.49
N SER A 281 -11.83 -3.51 11.50
CA SER A 281 -11.92 -4.02 12.87
C SER A 281 -12.83 -5.24 13.05
N LEU A 282 -12.62 -6.33 12.29
CA LEU A 282 -13.34 -7.60 12.48
C LEU A 282 -12.45 -8.86 12.51
N LYS A 283 -11.16 -8.79 12.15
CA LYS A 283 -10.30 -9.99 12.06
C LYS A 283 -8.94 -9.91 12.75
N GLY A 284 -8.64 -8.82 13.47
CA GLY A 284 -7.47 -8.75 14.36
C GLY A 284 -6.09 -8.80 13.68
N PHE A 285 -6.00 -8.78 12.35
CA PHE A 285 -4.74 -8.73 11.61
C PHE A 285 -4.56 -7.35 10.98
N TYR A 286 -3.48 -6.65 11.35
CA TYR A 286 -3.05 -5.43 10.67
C TYR A 286 -2.86 -5.67 9.18
N ARG A 287 -3.18 -4.66 8.35
CA ARG A 287 -3.07 -4.79 6.90
C ARG A 287 -1.59 -4.90 6.54
N ARG A 288 -1.21 -5.98 5.86
CA ARG A 288 0.19 -6.29 5.52
C ARG A 288 0.78 -5.25 4.56
N VAL A 289 -0.01 -4.82 3.59
CA VAL A 289 0.39 -3.84 2.56
C VAL A 289 -0.29 -2.50 2.85
N MET A 290 0.45 -1.41 2.72
CA MET A 290 -0.05 -0.04 2.89
C MET A 290 -1.30 0.20 2.02
N LYS A 291 -2.31 0.81 2.63
CA LYS A 291 -3.56 1.19 1.97
C LYS A 291 -3.64 2.69 1.78
N LYS A 292 -4.52 3.06 0.86
CA LYS A 292 -4.92 4.43 0.61
C LYS A 292 -6.43 4.53 0.50
N ILE A 293 -6.97 5.65 0.98
CA ILE A 293 -8.39 5.99 0.83
C ILE A 293 -8.45 7.44 0.34
N ASN A 294 -9.24 7.67 -0.71
CA ASN A 294 -9.42 9.00 -1.26
C ASN A 294 -10.51 9.75 -0.48
N PHE A 295 -10.32 11.05 -0.29
CA PHE A 295 -11.23 11.91 0.43
C PHE A 295 -11.50 13.18 -0.38
N SER A 296 -12.77 13.59 -0.35
CA SER A 296 -13.18 14.94 -0.71
C SER A 296 -13.34 15.74 0.57
N LEU A 297 -12.64 16.87 0.66
CA LEU A 297 -12.78 17.76 1.82
C LEU A 297 -14.15 18.41 1.83
N MET A 298 -14.62 18.77 3.03
CA MET A 298 -15.88 19.47 3.20
C MET A 298 -15.73 20.68 4.12
N SER A 299 -16.71 21.58 4.04
CA SER A 299 -16.70 22.75 4.91
C SER A 299 -16.89 22.39 6.37
N HIS A 300 -16.29 23.20 7.24
CA HIS A 300 -16.46 23.10 8.68
C HIS A 300 -17.93 23.07 9.10
N THR A 301 -18.75 23.93 8.49
CA THR A 301 -20.19 24.03 8.75
C THR A 301 -20.94 22.78 8.34
N LEU A 302 -20.61 22.19 7.18
CA LEU A 302 -21.22 20.94 6.72
C LEU A 302 -20.79 19.75 7.57
N CYS A 303 -19.52 19.71 7.97
CA CYS A 303 -19.03 18.66 8.86
C CYS A 303 -19.72 18.71 10.23
N GLN A 304 -19.83 19.91 10.82
CA GLN A 304 -20.54 20.11 12.08
C GLN A 304 -22.01 19.70 11.97
N SER A 305 -22.72 20.11 10.91
CA SER A 305 -24.14 19.77 10.76
C SER A 305 -24.36 18.25 10.63
N LYS A 306 -23.46 17.53 9.93
CA LYS A 306 -23.49 16.06 9.89
C LYS A 306 -23.26 15.43 11.26
N PHE A 307 -22.34 15.95 12.07
CA PHE A 307 -22.16 15.43 13.43
C PHE A 307 -23.31 15.77 14.37
N GLN A 308 -23.99 16.88 14.16
CA GLN A 308 -25.18 17.26 14.93
C GLN A 308 -26.37 16.32 14.71
N THR A 309 -26.39 15.55 13.61
CA THR A 309 -27.39 14.48 13.37
C THR A 309 -26.96 13.12 13.94
N SER A 310 -25.77 13.02 14.51
CA SER A 310 -25.22 11.79 15.10
C SER A 310 -25.54 11.68 16.60
N ARG A 311 -24.98 10.65 17.25
CA ARG A 311 -24.97 10.50 18.72
C ARG A 311 -24.34 11.65 19.50
N LEU A 312 -23.57 12.53 18.84
CA LEU A 312 -23.02 13.75 19.45
C LEU A 312 -24.08 14.83 19.71
N GLY A 313 -25.23 14.75 19.03
CA GLY A 313 -26.40 15.59 19.27
C GLY A 313 -26.33 17.00 18.67
N LYS A 314 -27.50 17.64 18.55
CA LYS A 314 -27.69 18.92 17.85
C LYS A 314 -26.89 20.11 18.38
N TRP A 315 -26.37 20.01 19.61
CA TRP A 315 -25.59 21.07 20.26
C TRP A 315 -24.08 20.90 20.09
N TYR A 316 -23.64 19.84 19.41
CA TYR A 316 -22.23 19.61 19.13
C TYR A 316 -21.62 20.77 18.33
N MET A 317 -20.44 21.22 18.74
CA MET A 317 -19.66 22.25 18.08
C MET A 317 -18.31 21.67 17.66
N LEU A 318 -18.02 21.70 16.37
CA LEU A 318 -16.75 21.23 15.84
C LEU A 318 -15.69 22.31 16.09
N HIS A 319 -14.59 21.96 16.76
CA HIS A 319 -13.50 22.91 17.01
C HIS A 319 -12.78 23.28 15.70
N ARG A 320 -12.16 24.47 15.66
CA ARG A 320 -11.45 24.99 14.46
C ARG A 320 -10.13 24.27 14.16
N SER A 321 -9.58 23.55 15.13
CA SER A 321 -8.38 22.71 14.93
C SER A 321 -8.62 21.46 14.09
N PHE A 322 -9.80 21.33 13.47
CA PHE A 322 -10.20 20.16 12.71
C PHE A 322 -10.64 20.52 11.28
N VAL A 323 -10.28 19.63 10.37
CA VAL A 323 -10.78 19.57 8.99
C VAL A 323 -11.42 18.21 8.77
N CYS A 324 -12.42 18.14 7.89
CA CYS A 324 -13.17 16.92 7.64
C CYS A 324 -13.09 16.52 6.18
N GLY A 325 -13.05 15.21 5.95
CA GLY A 325 -13.14 14.60 4.64
C GLY A 325 -14.20 13.50 4.64
N MET A 326 -14.77 13.24 3.48
CA MET A 326 -15.61 12.05 3.28
C MET A 326 -15.23 11.38 1.97
N ASN A 327 -15.25 10.06 1.99
CA ASN A 327 -15.03 9.25 0.80
C ASN A 327 -16.37 9.00 0.11
N GLU A 328 -16.43 9.18 -1.20
CA GLU A 328 -17.66 9.02 -1.99
C GLU A 328 -18.17 7.57 -2.03
N GLN A 329 -17.28 6.60 -1.83
CA GLN A 329 -17.57 5.16 -1.84
C GLN A 329 -17.92 4.63 -0.45
N LYS A 330 -18.13 5.51 0.55
CA LYS A 330 -18.40 5.16 1.95
C LYS A 330 -17.33 4.23 2.54
N GLN A 331 -16.08 4.42 2.14
CA GLN A 331 -14.93 3.80 2.79
C GLN A 331 -14.37 4.77 3.82
N ASP A 332 -13.96 4.29 4.99
CA ASP A 332 -13.42 5.17 6.02
C ASP A 332 -12.10 4.67 6.59
N LEU A 333 -11.40 5.59 7.25
CA LEU A 333 -10.25 5.28 8.08
C LEU A 333 -10.72 4.56 9.34
N CYS A 334 -9.89 3.63 9.81
CA CYS A 334 -10.28 2.75 10.90
C CYS A 334 -9.23 2.71 12.00
N THR A 335 -9.48 1.84 12.98
CA THR A 335 -8.55 1.55 14.06
C THR A 335 -7.15 1.29 13.50
N GLY A 336 -6.20 2.10 13.97
CA GLY A 336 -4.81 2.03 13.57
C GLY A 336 -4.37 3.06 12.53
N ASP A 337 -5.27 3.72 11.78
CA ASP A 337 -4.85 4.77 10.83
C ASP A 337 -4.53 6.12 11.51
N GLY A 338 -4.71 6.21 12.83
CA GLY A 338 -4.45 7.39 13.63
C GLY A 338 -3.01 7.92 13.46
N GLY A 339 -2.88 9.24 13.36
CA GLY A 339 -1.60 9.90 13.12
C GLY A 339 -1.16 9.98 11.66
N GLY A 340 -1.82 9.24 10.75
CA GLY A 340 -1.47 9.21 9.34
C GLY A 340 -1.73 10.53 8.61
N PRO A 341 -1.03 10.79 7.50
CA PRO A 341 -1.22 12.00 6.73
C PRO A 341 -2.48 11.93 5.87
N LEU A 342 -3.23 13.04 5.84
CA LEU A 342 -4.15 13.36 4.76
C LEU A 342 -3.46 14.36 3.83
N VAL A 343 -3.17 13.94 2.61
CA VAL A 343 -2.48 14.74 1.61
C VAL A 343 -3.41 15.15 0.48
N CYS A 344 -3.24 16.35 -0.05
CA CYS A 344 -3.97 16.85 -1.22
C CYS A 344 -2.96 17.38 -2.26
N PRO A 345 -3.28 17.32 -3.57
CA PRO A 345 -2.46 17.93 -4.60
C PRO A 345 -2.32 19.44 -4.36
N ILE A 346 -1.13 19.97 -4.56
CA ILE A 346 -0.87 21.41 -4.50
C ILE A 346 -1.51 22.06 -5.73
N GLN A 347 -2.15 23.21 -5.53
CA GLN A 347 -2.79 23.93 -6.62
C GLN A 347 -1.73 24.33 -7.66
N MET A 348 -2.00 24.07 -8.94
CA MET A 348 -1.06 24.26 -10.07
C MET A 348 0.14 23.27 -10.11
N GLU A 349 0.32 22.41 -9.10
CA GLU A 349 1.32 21.32 -9.09
C GLU A 349 0.65 19.97 -8.78
N PRO A 350 -0.17 19.40 -9.69
CA PRO A 350 -1.00 18.23 -9.40
C PRO A 350 -0.22 16.93 -9.12
N LEU A 351 1.09 16.91 -9.39
CA LEU A 351 1.99 15.80 -9.10
C LEU A 351 2.70 15.95 -7.75
N ARG A 352 2.48 17.05 -7.04
CA ARG A 352 3.07 17.37 -5.76
C ARG A 352 1.97 17.51 -4.72
N TYR A 353 2.25 17.02 -3.52
CA TYR A 353 1.27 16.90 -2.45
C TYR A 353 1.68 17.70 -1.23
N GLN A 354 0.68 18.31 -0.61
CA GLN A 354 0.78 18.90 0.71
C GLN A 354 -0.10 18.15 1.70
N GLN A 355 0.38 18.02 2.93
CA GLN A 355 -0.39 17.49 4.04
C GLN A 355 -1.27 18.58 4.62
N VAL A 356 -2.58 18.39 4.51
CA VAL A 356 -3.61 19.30 5.03
C VAL A 356 -4.19 18.82 6.35
N GLY A 357 -4.07 17.52 6.63
CA GLY A 357 -4.66 16.90 7.80
C GLY A 357 -3.80 15.80 8.42
N ILE A 358 -4.07 15.50 9.69
CA ILE A 358 -3.52 14.36 10.42
C ILE A 358 -4.69 13.52 10.94
N THR A 359 -4.77 12.23 10.60
CA THR A 359 -5.89 11.35 10.98
C THR A 359 -6.07 11.35 12.50
N SER A 360 -7.23 11.85 12.96
CA SER A 360 -7.45 12.11 14.38
C SER A 360 -8.54 11.22 14.97
N TRP A 361 -9.78 11.31 14.49
CA TRP A 361 -10.90 10.54 15.03
C TRP A 361 -12.05 10.40 14.01
N GLY A 362 -12.94 9.46 14.27
CA GLY A 362 -14.16 9.21 13.49
C GLY A 362 -15.22 8.56 14.37
N LEU A 363 -16.48 8.57 13.91
CA LEU A 363 -17.57 7.92 14.65
C LEU A 363 -17.74 6.44 14.30
N SER A 364 -17.36 6.06 13.08
CA SER A 364 -17.52 4.73 12.53
C SER A 364 -16.48 4.49 11.43
N CYS A 365 -16.40 3.25 10.97
CA CYS A 365 -15.52 2.78 9.90
C CYS A 365 -16.24 2.61 8.56
N ASP A 366 -17.55 2.88 8.53
CA ASP A 366 -18.48 2.56 7.44
C ASP A 366 -18.72 3.74 6.49
N GLY A 367 -18.04 4.86 6.72
CA GLY A 367 -18.15 6.08 5.92
C GLY A 367 -19.53 6.74 5.99
N GLU A 368 -20.36 6.41 6.99
CA GLU A 368 -21.63 7.11 7.23
C GLU A 368 -21.40 8.57 7.65
N PHE A 369 -20.40 8.78 8.51
CA PHE A 369 -19.99 10.09 9.00
C PHE A 369 -18.65 10.53 8.40
N PRO A 370 -18.37 11.85 8.36
CA PRO A 370 -17.07 12.33 7.92
C PRO A 370 -15.94 11.83 8.83
N SER A 371 -14.78 11.58 8.23
CA SER A 371 -13.53 11.40 8.94
C SER A 371 -12.99 12.75 9.40
N VAL A 372 -12.44 12.83 10.63
CA VAL A 372 -11.92 14.06 11.21
C VAL A 372 -10.41 14.00 11.36
N PHE A 373 -9.78 15.06 10.87
CA PHE A 373 -8.34 15.23 10.86
C PHE A 373 -7.96 16.48 11.64
N THR A 374 -6.84 16.46 12.34
CA THR A 374 -6.23 17.70 12.86
C THR A 374 -5.83 18.56 11.67
N ASP A 375 -6.33 19.80 11.62
CA ASP A 375 -6.03 20.76 10.56
C ASP A 375 -4.58 21.24 10.68
N VAL A 376 -3.76 20.89 9.69
CA VAL A 376 -2.33 21.23 9.66
C VAL A 376 -2.15 22.74 9.52
N SER A 377 -2.96 23.42 8.73
CA SER A 377 -2.86 24.88 8.54
C SER A 377 -3.10 25.62 9.86
N TYR A 378 -3.99 25.08 10.71
CA TYR A 378 -4.31 25.65 12.02
C TYR A 378 -3.21 25.45 13.07
N VAL A 379 -2.38 24.42 12.93
CA VAL A 379 -1.25 24.14 13.84
C VAL A 379 0.12 24.44 13.22
N ARG A 380 0.16 24.99 12.01
CA ARG A 380 1.37 25.23 11.23
C ARG A 380 2.38 26.10 11.98
N ASN A 381 1.92 27.19 12.58
CA ASN A 381 2.76 28.10 13.36
C ASN A 381 3.45 27.37 14.53
N TRP A 382 2.71 26.54 15.28
CA TRP A 382 3.32 25.73 16.34
C TRP A 382 4.38 24.75 15.81
N ILE A 383 4.18 24.15 14.63
CA ILE A 383 5.20 23.29 14.00
C ILE A 383 6.46 24.11 13.71
N ASP A 384 6.31 25.26 13.06
CA ASP A 384 7.43 26.13 12.67
C ASP A 384 8.20 26.67 13.89
N GLU A 385 7.49 27.05 14.97
CA GLU A 385 8.09 27.43 16.26
C GLU A 385 8.96 26.31 16.86
N ARG A 386 8.52 25.05 16.77
CA ARG A 386 9.31 23.91 17.28
C ARG A 386 10.53 23.64 16.42
N PHE A 387 10.44 23.82 15.11
CA PHE A 387 11.60 23.73 14.22
C PHE A 387 12.63 24.81 14.54
N TYR A 388 12.19 26.05 14.76
CA TYR A 388 13.05 27.14 15.19
C TYR A 388 13.74 26.83 16.53
N TYR A 389 12.97 26.36 17.52
CA TYR A 389 13.51 25.94 18.83
C TYR A 389 14.58 24.83 18.73
N LEU A 390 14.40 23.89 17.80
CA LEU A 390 15.34 22.78 17.56
C LEU A 390 16.50 23.17 16.61
N ASN A 391 16.57 24.41 16.15
CA ASN A 391 17.53 24.88 15.13
C ASN A 391 17.50 24.02 13.85
N LEU A 392 16.29 23.64 13.41
CA LEU A 392 16.04 22.86 12.20
C LEU A 392 15.49 23.77 11.09
N THR A 393 15.81 23.43 9.84
CA THR A 393 15.29 24.16 8.67
C THR A 393 13.91 23.67 8.25
N THR A 394 13.03 24.60 7.89
CA THR A 394 11.67 24.33 7.40
C THR A 394 11.63 23.94 5.92
N ARG A 395 12.75 24.11 5.19
CA ARG A 395 12.88 23.81 3.75
C ARG A 395 12.51 22.39 3.34
N TYR A 396 12.46 21.46 4.29
CA TYR A 396 12.07 20.07 4.02
C TYR A 396 10.57 19.87 3.88
N TYR A 397 9.75 20.87 4.21
CA TYR A 397 8.31 20.80 4.09
C TYR A 397 7.64 22.07 3.54
N THR A 398 8.40 23.15 3.33
CA THR A 398 7.94 24.37 2.64
C THR A 398 8.24 24.29 1.15
N TYR A 399 7.39 24.87 0.31
CA TYR A 399 7.54 24.88 -1.15
C TYR A 399 7.35 26.27 -1.76
#